data_AF-A0AAU5Q764-F1
#
_entry.id   AF-A0AAU5Q764-F1
#
_cell.length_a   1.000
_cell.length_b   1.000
_cell.length_c   1.000
_cell.angle_alpha   90.00
_cell.angle_beta   90.00
_cell.angle_gamma   90.00
#
_symmetry.space_group_name_H-M   'P 1'
#
loop_
_entity.id
_entity.type
_entity.pdbx_description
1 polymer ?
#
loop_
_entity_poly.entity_id
_entity_poly.type
_entity_poly.pdbx_seq_one_letter_code
_entity_poly.pdbx_strand_id
1 'polypeptide(L)' 'MEKSNPARLRAFQQRMEEIAEHPYAYGNPVDRINDKRRAEVAGTVTVYWISQRVVTISVMSVIHTDFQSIRPAPVMTFS' A
#
# COMPACT_ATOMS: atom_id res chain seq x y z
N MET A 1 -5.47 -17.23 7.38
CA MET A 1 -4.96 -15.87 7.66
C MET A 1 -3.47 -15.90 7.37
N GLU A 2 -3.05 -15.37 6.22
CA GLU A 2 -1.64 -15.38 5.81
C GLU A 2 -0.84 -14.50 6.79
N LYS A 3 0.20 -15.06 7.42
CA LYS A 3 1.06 -14.30 8.33
C LYS A 3 1.81 -13.25 7.50
N SER A 4 1.69 -11.99 7.87
CA SER A 4 2.40 -10.88 7.22
C SER A 4 3.91 -11.17 7.20
N ASN A 5 4.52 -11.06 6.01
CA ASN A 5 5.96 -11.21 5.83
C ASN A 5 6.69 -10.10 6.64
N PRO A 6 7.57 -10.43 7.60
CA PRO A 6 8.27 -9.44 8.43
C PRO A 6 9.09 -8.40 7.66
N ALA A 7 9.58 -8.74 6.46
CA ALA A 7 10.26 -7.79 5.59
C ALA A 7 9.29 -6.77 4.99
N ARG A 8 8.10 -7.21 4.57
CA ARG A 8 7.03 -6.34 4.04
C ARG A 8 6.51 -5.40 5.12
N LEU A 9 6.35 -5.88 6.36
CA LEU A 9 5.93 -5.04 7.48
C LEU A 9 6.94 -3.91 7.76
N ARG A 10 8.24 -4.21 7.79
CA ARG A 10 9.28 -3.19 7.99
C ARG A 10 9.30 -2.16 6.87
N ALA A 11 9.23 -2.61 5.62
CA ALA A 11 9.17 -1.70 4.46
C ALA A 11 7.92 -0.81 4.49
N PHE A 12 6.77 -1.36 4.91
CA PHE A 12 5.54 -0.60 5.10
C PHE A 12 5.70 0.46 6.19
N GLN A 13 6.25 0.09 7.36
CA GLN A 13 6.46 1.01 8.48
C GLN A 13 7.36 2.18 8.09
N GLN A 14 8.53 1.89 7.50
CA GLN A 14 9.47 2.93 7.06
C GLN A 14 8.82 3.91 6.08
N ARG A 15 8.04 3.39 5.11
CA ARG A 15 7.36 4.24 4.14
C ARG A 15 6.23 5.06 4.76
N MET A 16 5.56 4.55 5.78
CA MET A 16 4.56 5.31 6.53
C MET A 16 5.17 6.43 7.37
N GLU A 17 6.39 6.26 7.88
CA GLU A 17 7.14 7.34 8.55
C GLU A 17 7.45 8.49 7.57
N GLU A 18 7.93 8.17 6.37
CA GLU A 18 8.15 9.18 5.31
C GLU A 18 6.86 9.91 4.92
N ILE A 19 5.73 9.18 4.85
CA ILE A 19 4.41 9.76 4.58
C ILE A 19 3.96 10.67 5.74
N ALA A 20 4.29 10.32 6.98
CA ALA A 20 3.96 11.15 8.14
C ALA A 20 4.69 12.50 8.10
N GLU A 21 5.94 12.52 7.65
CA GLU A 21 6.72 13.77 7.49
C GLU A 21 6.22 14.62 6.31
N HIS A 22 5.85 13.98 5.19
CA HIS A 22 5.49 14.67 3.95
C HIS A 22 4.19 14.11 3.31
N PRO A 23 3.02 14.29 3.95
CA PRO A 23 1.79 13.59 3.59
C PRO A 23 1.25 13.88 2.18
N TYR A 24 1.52 15.08 1.66
CA TYR A 24 1.10 15.50 0.32
C TYR A 24 2.16 15.23 -0.77
N ALA A 25 3.38 14.82 -0.40
CA ALA A 25 4.40 14.43 -1.38
C ALA A 25 4.14 13.03 -1.96
N TYR A 26 3.33 12.22 -1.26
CA TYR A 26 3.07 10.83 -1.62
C TYR A 26 1.62 10.60 -2.03
N GLY A 27 1.42 9.69 -2.99
CA GLY A 27 0.11 9.30 -3.50
C GLY A 27 -0.58 10.36 -4.37
N ASN A 28 -1.80 10.06 -4.79
CA ASN A 28 -2.66 10.97 -5.56
C ASN A 28 -3.94 11.28 -4.79
N PRO A 29 -4.55 12.47 -4.97
CA PRO A 29 -5.87 12.77 -4.41
C PRO A 29 -6.92 11.76 -4.89
N VAL A 30 -7.89 11.46 -4.03
CA VAL A 30 -9.00 10.54 -4.32
C VAL A 30 -10.31 11.29 -4.22
N ASP A 31 -11.28 10.98 -5.08
CA ASP A 31 -12.63 11.57 -5.06
C ASP A 31 -12.64 13.11 -5.12
N ARG A 32 -11.61 13.72 -5.73
CA ARG A 32 -11.40 15.18 -5.75
C ARG A 32 -11.24 15.82 -4.36
N ILE A 33 -10.89 15.01 -3.35
CA ILE A 33 -10.60 15.45 -1.99
C ILE A 33 -9.08 15.45 -1.81
N ASN A 34 -8.48 16.63 -1.66
CA ASN A 34 -7.02 16.76 -1.55
C ASN A 34 -6.43 16.05 -0.33
N ASP A 35 -7.18 16.02 0.77
CA ASP A 35 -6.77 15.41 2.03
C ASP A 35 -6.95 13.90 2.06
N LYS A 36 -7.62 13.32 1.06
CA LYS A 36 -7.77 11.88 0.89
C LYS A 36 -6.80 11.42 -0.19
N ARG A 37 -5.85 10.58 0.17
CA ARG A 37 -4.73 10.18 -0.69
C ARG A 37 -4.72 8.68 -0.91
N ARG A 38 -4.33 8.26 -2.11
CA ARG A 38 -4.04 6.86 -2.46
C ARG A 38 -2.59 6.74 -2.89
N ALA A 39 -1.82 5.92 -2.19
CA ALA A 39 -0.42 5.66 -2.48
C ALA A 39 -0.15 4.16 -2.60
N GLU A 40 0.88 3.80 -3.35
CA GLU A 40 1.43 2.44 -3.34
C GLU A 40 2.59 2.38 -2.35
N VAL A 41 2.48 1.47 -1.37
CA VAL A 41 3.40 1.32 -0.25
C VAL A 41 3.74 -0.17 -0.11
N ALA A 42 4.99 -0.54 -0.34
CA ALA A 42 5.49 -1.91 -0.14
C ALA A 42 4.64 -3.02 -0.82
N GLY A 43 4.18 -2.77 -2.05
CA GLY A 43 3.31 -3.69 -2.80
C GLY A 43 1.89 -3.78 -2.24
N THR A 44 1.44 -2.73 -1.56
CA THR A 44 0.07 -2.55 -1.10
C THR A 44 -0.45 -1.20 -1.55
N VAL A 45 -1.72 -1.13 -1.91
CA VAL A 45 -2.40 0.14 -2.14
C VAL A 45 -2.95 0.62 -0.81
N THR A 46 -2.43 1.76 -0.33
CA THR A 46 -2.85 2.38 0.92
C THR A 46 -3.68 3.63 0.63
N VAL A 47 -4.87 3.72 1.21
CA VAL A 47 -5.69 4.95 1.20
C VAL A 47 -5.65 5.56 2.59
N TYR A 48 -5.35 6.85 2.68
CA TYR A 48 -5.27 7.57 3.94
C TYR A 48 -5.90 8.97 3.87
N TRP A 49 -6.31 9.47 5.02
CA TRP A 49 -6.76 10.85 5.22
C TRP A 49 -5.75 11.66 5.99
N ILE A 50 -5.61 12.92 5.63
CA ILE A 50 -4.78 13.91 6.30
C ILE A 50 -5.69 14.86 7.06
N SER A 51 -5.49 14.98 8.36
CA SER A 51 -6.17 16.00 9.17
C SER A 51 -5.20 17.15 9.42
N GLN A 52 -5.48 18.32 8.83
CA GLN A 52 -4.65 19.51 9.02
C GLN A 52 -4.82 20.15 10.41
N ARG A 53 -5.99 19.96 11.06
CA ARG A 53 -6.30 20.58 12.36
C ARG A 53 -5.73 19.81 13.54
N VAL A 54 -5.68 18.49 13.41
CA VAL A 54 -5.12 17.57 14.38
C VAL A 54 -4.13 16.78 13.56
N VAL A 55 -2.88 17.25 13.49
CA VAL A 55 -1.81 16.78 12.58
C VAL A 55 -1.65 15.26 12.65
N THR A 56 -2.48 14.55 11.88
CA THR A 56 -2.65 13.10 11.97
C THR A 56 -2.98 12.54 10.59
N ILE A 57 -2.56 11.30 10.38
CA ILE A 57 -2.86 10.52 9.20
C ILE A 57 -3.67 9.30 9.61
N SER A 58 -4.84 9.14 9.01
CA SER A 58 -5.73 8.01 9.27
C SER A 58 -5.72 7.07 8.06
N VAL A 59 -5.13 5.89 8.23
CA VAL A 59 -5.15 4.85 7.19
C VAL A 59 -6.55 4.24 7.12
N MET A 60 -7.21 4.38 5.98
CA MET A 60 -8.57 3.86 5.76
C MET A 60 -8.58 2.43 5.25
N SER A 61 -7.68 2.12 4.32
CA SER A 61 -7.61 0.80 3.70
C SER A 61 -6.20 0.48 3.24
N VAL A 62 -5.84 -0.80 3.35
CA VAL A 62 -4.61 -1.37 2.81
C VAL A 62 -5.03 -2.58 1.99
N ILE A 63 -4.81 -2.52 0.68
CA ILE A 63 -5.14 -3.61 -0.26
C ILE A 63 -3.82 -4.25 -0.69
N HIS A 64 -3.62 -5.53 -0.35
CA HIS A 64 -2.48 -6.29 -0.81
C HIS A 64 -2.64 -6.62 -2.30
N THR A 65 -1.74 -6.10 -3.12
CA THR A 65 -1.66 -6.46 -4.54
C THR A 65 -0.63 -7.57 -4.69
N ASP A 66 -0.94 -8.75 -4.17
CA ASP A 66 -0.15 -9.93 -4.48
C ASP A 66 -0.49 -10.34 -5.91
N PHE A 67 0.31 -9.87 -6.87
CA PHE A 67 0.41 -10.51 -8.17
C PHE A 67 0.94 -11.91 -7.91
N GLN A 68 0.05 -12.89 -7.72
CA GLN A 68 0.45 -14.27 -7.89
C GLN A 68 0.93 -14.40 -9.34
N SER A 69 2.24 -14.49 -9.52
CA SER A 69 2.84 -15.03 -10.73
C SER A 69 2.17 -16.37 -10.99
N ILE A 70 1.21 -16.41 -11.92
CA ILE A 70 0.63 -17.65 -12.42
C ILE A 70 1.83 -18.41 -12.99
N ARG A 71 2.36 -19.39 -12.24
CA ARG A 71 3.35 -20.30 -12.82
C ARG A 71 2.64 -20.99 -13.99
N PRO A 72 3.16 -20.93 -15.23
CA PRO A 72 2.57 -21.72 -16.30
C PRO A 72 2.54 -23.18 -15.85
N ALA A 73 1.38 -23.82 -15.98
CA ALA A 73 1.25 -25.23 -15.67
C ALA A 73 2.34 -26.02 -16.43
N PRO A 74 2.97 -27.02 -15.82
CA PRO A 74 3.94 -27.85 -16.52
C PRO A 74 3.25 -28.47 -17.75
N VAL A 75 3.79 -28.19 -18.93
CA VAL A 75 3.32 -28.79 -20.18
C VAL A 75 3.63 -30.28 -20.07
N MET A 76 2.60 -31.12 -19.90
CA MET A 76 2.76 -32.56 -20.04
C MET A 76 3.09 -32.86 -21.50
N THR A 77 4.37 -33.07 -21.78
CA THR A 77 4.81 -33.73 -23.01
C THR A 77 4.36 -35.19 -22.96
N PHE A 78 3.34 -35.53 -23.74
CA PHE A 78 3.05 -36.92 -24.06
C PHE A 78 4.11 -37.41 -25.05
N SER A 79 4.79 -38.50 -24.68
CA SER A 79 5.74 -39.24 -25.53
C SER A 79 5.03 -40.33 -26.31
#